data_AF-A0A816M558-F1
#
_entry.id   AF-A0A816M558-F1
#
_cell.length_a   1.000
_cell.length_b   1.000
_cell.length_c   1.000
_cell.angle_alpha   90.00
_cell.angle_beta   90.00
_cell.angle_gamma   90.00
#
_symmetry.space_group_name_H-M   'P 1'
#
loop_
_entity.id
_entity.type
_entity.pdbx_description
1 polymer ?
#
loop_
_entity_poly.entity_id
_entity_poly.type
_entity_poly.pdbx_seq_one_letter_code
_entity_poly.pdbx_strand_id
1 'polypeptide(L)'
;MAFISDYLTHDTRFVYGTQKLIVDFLRKSCHNVIKINYVSDGASAHFKNKYNMRNLAHHYKDFHIEASWTFSASGHGKGPCDGIGAVVKSTATSY
;
A
#
# COMPACT_ATOMS: atom_id res chain seq x y z
N MET A 1 -7.90 4.06 -5.48
CA MET A 1 -6.87 3.84 -6.52
C MET A 1 -6.49 2.37 -6.50
N ALA A 2 -6.36 1.74 -7.66
CA ALA A 2 -5.89 0.35 -7.78
C ALA A 2 -4.72 0.32 -8.78
N PHE A 3 -3.75 -0.56 -8.55
CA PHE A 3 -2.60 -0.76 -9.43
C PHE A 3 -2.66 -2.19 -9.99
N ILE A 4 -2.49 -2.31 -11.31
CA ILE A 4 -2.49 -3.58 -12.04
C ILE A 4 -1.20 -3.61 -12.87
N SER A 5 -0.53 -4.75 -12.91
CA SER A 5 0.73 -4.93 -13.64
C SER A 5 0.92 -6.39 -14.01
N ASP A 6 1.62 -6.63 -15.13
CA ASP A 6 2.06 -7.96 -15.56
C ASP A 6 3.21 -8.53 -14.71
N TYR A 7 3.66 -7.81 -13.67
CA TYR A 7 4.64 -8.30 -12.72
C TYR A 7 4.04 -9.38 -11.81
N LEU A 8 4.20 -10.65 -12.19
CA LEU A 8 3.62 -11.81 -11.49
C LEU A 8 4.37 -12.22 -10.21
N THR A 9 5.50 -11.59 -9.90
CA THR A 9 6.26 -11.94 -8.69
C THR A 9 5.58 -11.30 -7.48
N HIS A 10 5.00 -12.13 -6.61
CA HIS A 10 4.37 -11.69 -5.37
C HIS A 10 5.41 -11.32 -4.29
N ASP A 11 6.13 -10.22 -4.52
CA ASP A 11 7.13 -9.69 -3.59
C ASP A 11 6.83 -8.25 -3.14
N THR A 12 7.69 -7.74 -2.26
CA THR A 12 7.57 -6.39 -1.71
C THR A 12 8.11 -5.29 -2.64
N ARG A 13 8.76 -5.66 -3.75
CA ARG A 13 9.29 -4.68 -4.73
C ARG A 13 8.16 -4.03 -5.49
N PHE A 14 7.11 -4.79 -5.83
CA PHE A 14 5.92 -4.24 -6.46
C PHE A 14 5.22 -3.21 -5.55
N VAL A 15 5.10 -3.53 -4.26
CA VAL A 15 4.51 -2.62 -3.25
C VAL A 15 5.34 -1.33 -3.15
N TYR A 16 6.67 -1.43 -3.09
CA TYR A 16 7.52 -0.25 -3.06
C TYR A 16 7.46 0.57 -4.36
N GLY A 17 7.41 -0.09 -5.52
CA GLY A 17 7.25 0.56 -6.82
C GLY A 17 5.93 1.34 -6.93
N THR A 18 4.83 0.73 -6.51
CA THR A 18 3.51 1.39 -6.47
C THR A 18 3.47 2.53 -5.47
N GLN A 19 4.13 2.42 -4.32
CA GLN A 19 4.25 3.53 -3.36
C GLN A 19 4.95 4.75 -3.94
N LYS A 20 5.98 4.59 -4.79
CA LYS A 20 6.59 5.71 -5.51
C LYS A 20 5.56 6.48 -6.33
N LEU A 21 4.74 5.74 -7.09
CA LEU A 21 3.66 6.33 -7.90
C LEU A 21 2.62 7.04 -7.03
N ILE A 22 2.27 6.48 -5.87
CA ILE A 22 1.35 7.11 -4.92
C ILE A 22 1.95 8.41 -4.38
N VAL A 23 3.21 8.40 -3.94
CA VAL A 23 3.88 9.60 -3.41
C VAL A 23 3.95 10.70 -4.47
N ASP A 24 4.31 10.36 -5.71
CA ASP A 24 4.36 11.32 -6.81
C ASP A 24 2.98 11.88 -7.15
N PHE A 25 1.93 11.05 -7.11
CA PHE A 25 0.56 11.49 -7.26
C PHE A 25 0.14 12.45 -6.14
N LEU A 26 0.46 12.13 -4.88
CA LEU A 26 0.14 12.97 -3.73
C LEU A 26 0.86 14.31 -3.78
N ARG A 27 2.14 14.34 -4.19
CA ARG A 27 2.90 15.60 -4.37
C ARG A 27 2.27 16.53 -5.40
N LYS A 28 1.69 15.98 -6.46
CA LYS A 28 1.00 16.76 -7.51
C LYS A 28 -0.40 17.18 -7.09
N SER A 29 -1.08 16.36 -6.30
CA SER A 29 -2.50 16.54 -5.99
C SER A 29 -2.74 17.30 -4.68
N CYS A 30 -1.76 17.33 -3.78
CA CYS A 30 -1.87 17.92 -2.46
C CYS A 30 -0.70 18.88 -2.22
N HIS A 31 -0.98 20.09 -1.78
CA HIS A 31 0.06 21.02 -1.35
C HIS A 31 0.57 20.61 0.05
N ASN A 32 1.90 20.46 0.19
CA ASN A 32 2.59 20.24 1.46
C ASN A 32 2.17 18.98 2.25
N VAL A 33 2.40 17.80 1.68
CA VAL A 33 2.19 16.52 2.37
C VAL A 33 3.27 16.32 3.43
N ILE A 34 2.90 16.44 4.71
CA ILE A 34 3.83 16.31 5.84
C ILE A 34 4.00 14.87 6.33
N LYS A 35 2.98 14.02 6.14
CA LYS A 35 2.97 12.64 6.65
C LYS A 35 2.04 11.73 5.85
N ILE A 36 2.47 10.49 5.62
CA ILE A 36 1.67 9.43 5.00
C ILE A 36 1.37 8.34 6.05
N ASN A 37 0.10 7.95 6.18
CA ASN A 37 -0.31 6.86 7.05
C ASN A 37 -0.72 5.66 6.19
N TYR A 38 0.11 4.62 6.19
CA TYR A 38 -0.19 3.35 5.54
C TYR A 38 -1.04 2.49 6.46
N VAL A 39 -2.12 1.94 5.94
CA VAL A 39 -3.00 1.01 6.66
C VAL A 39 -2.99 -0.32 5.92
N SER A 40 -2.75 -1.41 6.65
CA SER A 40 -2.78 -2.77 6.11
C SER A 40 -3.64 -3.69 6.96
N ASP A 41 -4.27 -4.66 6.31
CA ASP A 41 -5.04 -5.69 6.99
C ASP A 41 -4.14 -6.69 7.74
N GLY A 42 -4.64 -7.24 8.83
CA GLY A 42 -4.04 -8.34 9.58
C GLY A 42 -2.83 -7.97 10.44
N ALA A 43 -3.08 -7.54 11.67
CA ALA A 43 -2.05 -7.21 12.67
C ALA A 43 -1.01 -8.33 12.92
N SER A 44 -1.41 -9.61 12.83
CA SER A 44 -0.49 -10.74 13.01
C SER A 44 0.55 -10.87 11.88
N ALA A 45 0.24 -10.34 10.68
CA ALA A 45 1.16 -10.35 9.54
C ALA A 45 2.28 -9.30 9.68
N HIS A 46 2.10 -8.27 10.53
CA HIS A 46 3.08 -7.21 10.75
C HIS A 46 4.43 -7.76 11.24
N PHE A 47 4.41 -8.65 12.23
CA PHE A 47 5.63 -9.24 12.81
C PHE A 47 6.41 -10.11 11.82
N LYS A 48 5.78 -10.56 10.73
CA LYS A 48 6.40 -11.43 9.72
C LYS A 48 6.96 -10.64 8.52
N ASN A 49 6.64 -9.36 8.38
CA ASN A 49 7.02 -8.58 7.21
C ASN A 49 8.13 -7.55 7.52
N LYS A 50 9.37 -8.02 7.53
CA LYS A 50 10.58 -7.18 7.68
C LYS A 50 10.72 -6.09 6.62
N TYR A 51 10.12 -6.27 5.45
CA TYR A 51 10.26 -5.33 4.34
C TYR A 51 9.40 -4.09 4.55
N ASN A 52 8.20 -4.22 5.13
CA ASN A 52 7.39 -3.06 5.50
C ASN A 52 8.11 -2.20 6.54
N MET A 53 8.74 -2.82 7.54
CA MET A 53 9.56 -2.10 8.53
C MET A 53 10.77 -1.43 7.88
N ARG A 54 11.50 -2.12 6.99
CA ARG A 54 12.63 -1.55 6.24
C ARG A 54 12.20 -0.34 5.41
N ASN A 55 11.07 -0.47 4.73
CA ASN A 55 10.51 0.59 3.92
C ASN A 55 10.13 1.80 4.78
N LEU A 56 9.44 1.58 5.90
CA LEU A 56 9.11 2.64 6.86
C LEU A 56 10.38 3.33 7.40
N ALA A 57 11.41 2.57 7.77
CA ALA A 57 12.68 3.09 8.28
C ALA A 57 13.45 3.94 7.27
N HIS A 58 13.32 3.65 5.97
CA HIS A 58 13.96 4.43 4.90
C HIS A 58 13.00 5.43 4.24
N HIS A 59 11.74 5.51 4.68
CA HIS A 59 10.71 6.29 4.00
C HIS A 59 11.06 7.78 3.91
N TYR A 60 11.52 8.37 5.01
CA TYR A 60 11.94 9.77 4.99
C TYR A 60 13.14 10.00 4.06
N LYS A 61 14.11 9.08 4.05
CA LYS A 61 15.27 9.17 3.16
C LYS A 61 14.87 9.09 1.68
N ASP A 62 13.94 8.19 1.35
CA ASP A 62 13.54 7.93 -0.03
C ASP A 62 12.55 8.99 -0.56
N PHE A 63 11.62 9.43 0.29
CA PHE A 63 10.48 10.25 -0.10
C PHE A 63 10.46 11.65 0.51
N HIS A 64 11.32 11.94 1.48
CA HIS A 64 11.36 13.23 2.20
C HIS A 64 10.02 13.56 2.87
N ILE A 65 9.29 12.53 3.30
CA ILE A 65 7.97 12.61 3.95
C ILE A 65 7.97 11.63 5.12
N GLU A 66 7.43 12.06 6.26
CA GLU A 66 7.23 11.18 7.41
C GLU A 66 6.20 10.10 7.10
N ALA A 67 6.38 8.89 7.64
CA ALA A 67 5.40 7.83 7.46
C ALA A 67 5.05 7.14 8.77
N SER A 68 3.83 6.62 8.83
CA SER A 68 3.44 5.62 9.82
C SER A 68 2.80 4.43 9.12
N TRP A 69 2.85 3.28 9.77
CA TRP A 69 2.20 2.07 9.29
C TRP A 69 1.37 1.46 10.41
N THR A 70 0.07 1.38 10.20
CA THR A 70 -0.88 0.78 11.14
C THR A 70 -1.50 -0.46 10.54
N PHE A 71 -1.84 -1.40 11.42
CA PHE A 71 -2.47 -2.64 11.04
C PHE A 71 -3.80 -2.76 11.75
N SER A 72 -4.81 -3.20 11.01
CA SER A 72 -6.13 -3.45 11.55
C SER A 72 -6.20 -4.87 12.14
N ALA A 73 -7.09 -5.06 13.13
CA ALA A 73 -7.17 -6.30 13.92
C ALA A 73 -7.56 -7.53 13.07
N SER A 74 -6.91 -8.67 13.29
CA SER A 74 -7.27 -9.91 12.62
C SER A 74 -8.75 -10.25 12.85
N GLY A 75 -9.48 -10.59 11.78
CA GLY A 75 -10.89 -10.98 11.86
C GLY A 75 -11.89 -9.81 11.90
N HIS A 76 -11.45 -8.56 11.68
CA HIS A 76 -12.42 -7.55 11.26
C HIS A 76 -12.93 -7.90 9.85
N GLY A 77 -14.16 -7.49 9.54
CA GLY A 77 -14.75 -7.75 8.23
C GLY A 77 -13.97 -7.13 7.06
N LYS A 78 -14.44 -7.36 5.84
CA LYS A 78 -13.85 -6.81 4.61
C LYS A 78 -13.80 -5.28 4.66
N GLY A 79 -12.67 -4.71 4.29
CA GLY A 79 -12.46 -3.27 4.20
C GLY A 79 -12.87 -2.70 2.82
N PRO A 80 -12.86 -1.37 2.66
CA PRO A 80 -13.16 -0.73 1.37
C PRO A 80 -12.26 -1.20 0.21
N CYS A 81 -11.00 -1.55 0.52
CA CYS A 81 -10.04 -2.07 -0.47
C CYS A 81 -10.49 -3.41 -1.07
N ASP A 82 -11.16 -4.26 -0.28
CA ASP A 82 -11.69 -5.54 -0.75
C ASP A 82 -12.80 -5.35 -1.78
N GLY A 83 -13.63 -4.31 -1.60
CA GLY A 83 -14.70 -3.96 -2.55
C GLY A 83 -14.13 -3.58 -3.92
N ILE A 84 -13.11 -2.70 -3.93
CA ILE A 84 -12.43 -2.31 -5.18
C ILE A 84 -11.78 -3.54 -5.82
N GLY A 85 -11.07 -4.36 -5.03
CA GLY A 85 -10.44 -5.59 -5.52
C GLY A 85 -11.44 -6.59 -6.09
N ALA A 86 -12.61 -6.72 -5.48
CA ALA A 86 -13.67 -7.61 -5.95
C ALA A 86 -14.20 -7.17 -7.31
N VAL A 87 -14.47 -5.86 -7.50
CA VAL A 87 -14.93 -5.32 -8.78
C VAL A 87 -13.86 -5.46 -9.86
N VAL A 88 -12.60 -5.11 -9.55
CA VAL A 88 -11.51 -5.24 -10.53
C VAL A 88 -11.35 -6.70 -10.99
N LYS A 89 -11.38 -7.66 -10.06
CA LYS A 89 -11.29 -9.09 -10.39
C LYS A 89 -12.49 -9.59 -11.19
N SER A 90 -13.72 -9.18 -10.81
CA SER A 90 -14.92 -9.63 -11.51
C SER A 90 -14.97 -9.08 -12.94
N THR A 91 -14.61 -7.81 -13.14
CA THR A 91 -14.51 -7.22 -14.47
C THR A 91 -13.45 -7.90 -15.32
N ALA A 92 -12.27 -8.19 -14.77
CA ALA A 92 -11.20 -8.89 -15.51
C ALA A 92 -11.55 -10.33 -15.92
N THR A 93 -12.46 -10.99 -15.20
CA THR A 93 -12.89 -12.38 -15.49
C THR A 93 -14.09 -12.43 -16.43
N SER A 94 -14.81 -11.32 -16.61
CA SER A 94 -16.04 -11.25 -17.42
C SER A 94 -15.77 -10.98 -18.90
N TYR A 95 -14.51 -10.87 -19.31
CA TYR A 95 -14.05 -10.77 -20.71
C TYR A 95 -13.38 -12.08 -21.12
#